data_AF-X6MEM0-F1
#
_entry.id   AF-X6MEM0-F1
#
_cell.length_a   1.000
_cell.length_b   1.000
_cell.length_c   1.000
_cell.angle_alpha   90.00
_cell.angle_beta   90.00
_cell.angle_gamma   90.00
#
_symmetry.space_group_name_H-M   'P 1'
#
loop_
_entity.id
_entity.type
_entity.pdbx_description
1 polymer ?
#
loop_
_entity_poly.entity_id
_entity_poly.type
_entity_poly.pdbx_seq_one_letter_code
_entity_poly.pdbx_strand_id
1 'polypeptide(L)' 'NSIGNSNVICSGSSDNTIRFWDIRSNKDELYMIKEDDKEDCGMMCLKFIVLKKKEKTKNVAYDLILCYCSRKGSIRIWR' A
#
# COMPACT_ATOMS: atom_id res chain seq x y z
N ASN A 1 2.84 -5.75 -22.49
CA ASN A 1 3.37 -5.12 -21.26
C ASN A 1 2.87 -3.70 -21.14
N SER A 2 1.60 -3.48 -20.75
CA SER A 2 1.17 -2.17 -20.28
C SER A 2 1.65 -2.04 -18.83
N ILE A 3 2.84 -1.49 -18.66
CA ILE A 3 3.25 -0.95 -17.36
C ILE A 3 2.24 0.17 -17.09
N GLY A 4 1.26 -0.11 -16.23
CA GLY A 4 0.32 0.91 -15.78
C GLY A 4 1.13 1.93 -15.03
N ASN A 5 1.42 3.08 -15.66
CA ASN A 5 2.08 4.21 -15.02
C ASN A 5 1.12 4.81 -13.99
N SER A 6 0.98 4.15 -12.84
CA SER A 6 0.39 4.75 -11.67
C SER A 6 1.35 5.84 -11.20
N ASN A 7 0.86 7.08 -11.19
CA ASN A 7 1.61 8.24 -10.72
C ASN A 7 1.64 8.30 -9.19
N VAL A 8 1.35 7.18 -8.52
CA VAL A 8 1.24 7.12 -7.07
C VAL A 8 2.40 6.31 -6.53
N ILE A 9 3.14 6.90 -5.59
CA ILE A 9 4.15 6.20 -4.78
C ILE A 9 3.51 5.82 -3.46
N CYS A 10 3.73 4.58 -3.01
CA CYS A 10 3.39 4.13 -1.67
C CYS A 10 4.70 3.89 -0.91
N SER A 11 4.84 4.51 0.27
CA SER A 11 6.01 4.38 1.13
C SER A 11 5.59 4.02 2.55
N GLY A 12 6.25 3.03 3.16
CA GLY A 12 6.16 2.81 4.60
C GLY A 12 7.40 3.33 5.31
N SER A 13 7.21 3.80 6.53
CA SER A 13 8.22 4.45 7.34
C SER A 13 8.38 3.76 8.70
N SER A 14 9.53 3.99 9.34
CA SER A 14 9.79 3.48 10.68
C SER A 14 9.00 4.21 11.79
N ASP A 15 8.28 5.27 11.44
CA ASP A 15 7.32 5.97 12.33
C ASP A 15 5.93 5.31 12.35
N ASN A 16 5.82 4.07 11.85
CA ASN A 16 4.57 3.30 11.70
C ASN A 16 3.53 3.99 10.81
N THR A 17 3.98 4.76 9.82
CA THR A 17 3.11 5.33 8.79
C THR A 17 3.31 4.70 7.42
N ILE A 18 2.20 4.51 6.70
CA ILE A 18 2.17 4.28 5.26
C ILE A 18 1.62 5.54 4.62
N ARG A 19 2.32 6.08 3.63
CA ARG A 19 1.95 7.31 2.93
C ARG A 19 1.85 7.06 1.44
N PHE A 20 0.89 7.73 0.83
CA PHE A 20 0.67 7.74 -0.60
C PHE A 20 0.94 9.13 -1.15
N TRP A 21 1.68 9.19 -2.24
CA TRP A 21 2.12 10.43 -2.87
C TRP A 21 1.73 10.42 -4.34
N ASP A 22 1.18 11.51 -4.85
CA ASP A 22 1.05 11.69 -6.30
C ASP A 22 2.30 12.40 -6.83
N ILE A 23 3.01 11.78 -7.78
CA ILE A 23 4.23 12.38 -8.38
C ILE A 23 3.91 13.58 -9.27
N ARG A 24 2.66 13.72 -9.73
CA ARG A 24 2.22 14.88 -10.52
C ARG A 24 1.85 16.05 -9.64
N SER A 25 1.29 15.75 -8.46
CA SER A 25 0.96 16.75 -7.46
C SER A 25 2.23 17.04 -6.67
N ASN A 26 2.91 18.13 -7.03
CA ASN A 26 4.27 18.50 -6.64
C ASN A 26 4.45 18.72 -5.12
N LYS A 27 4.31 17.64 -4.32
CA LYS A 27 4.52 17.44 -2.86
C LYS A 27 3.30 17.04 -2.02
N ASP A 28 2.13 16.81 -2.60
CA ASP A 28 0.95 16.53 -1.78
C ASP A 28 0.83 15.05 -1.41
N GLU A 29 0.84 14.79 -0.11
CA GLU A 29 0.46 13.51 0.48
C GLU A 29 -1.03 13.29 0.17
N LEU A 30 -1.33 12.27 -0.63
CA LEU A 30 -2.71 11.92 -0.97
C LEU A 30 -3.43 11.28 0.22
N TYR A 31 -2.72 10.41 0.93
CA TYR A 31 -3.31 9.60 1.99
C TYR A 31 -2.24 9.08 2.94
N MET A 32 -2.60 8.96 4.21
CA MET A 32 -1.72 8.45 5.25
C MET A 32 -2.49 7.49 6.17
N ILE A 33 -1.87 6.35 6.40
CA ILE A 33 -2.29 5.33 7.36
C ILE A 33 -1.29 5.37 8.50
N LYS A 34 -1.77 5.60 9.73
CA LYS A 34 -0.94 5.55 10.93
C LYS A 34 -1.44 4.45 11.84
N GLU A 35 -0.51 3.70 12.39
CA GLU A 35 -0.80 2.72 13.43
C GLU A 35 -0.64 3.36 14.81
N ASP A 36 -1.60 3.13 15.70
CA ASP A 36 -1.57 3.65 17.08
C ASP A 36 -0.68 2.83 18.02
N ASP A 37 -0.06 1.75 17.53
CA ASP A 37 0.81 0.90 18.32
C ASP A 37 2.12 1.62 18.64
N LYS A 38 2.14 2.24 19.82
CA LYS A 38 3.27 3.01 20.38
C LYS A 38 4.56 2.21 20.54
N GLU A 39 4.49 0.89 20.38
CA GLU A 39 5.64 -0.01 20.53
C GLU A 39 6.07 -0.69 19.22
N ASP A 40 5.43 -0.41 18.08
CA ASP A 40 5.85 -1.04 16.83
C ASP A 40 7.17 -0.44 16.34
N CYS A 41 8.17 -1.30 16.12
CA CYS A 41 9.54 -0.91 15.78
C CYS A 41 9.71 -0.48 14.30
N GLY A 42 8.69 0.12 13.69
CA GLY A 42 8.72 0.56 12.31
C GLY A 42 8.33 -0.52 11.30
N MET A 43 7.77 -0.10 10.18
CA MET A 43 7.51 -1.00 9.05
C MET A 43 8.79 -1.52 8.45
N MET A 44 8.77 -2.81 8.09
CA MET A 44 9.89 -3.49 7.45
C MET A 44 9.64 -3.82 5.99
N CYS A 45 8.39 -4.12 5.62
CA CYS A 45 8.09 -4.53 4.26
C CYS A 45 6.70 -4.08 3.84
N LEU A 46 6.58 -3.74 2.55
CA LEU A 46 5.33 -3.48 1.85
C LEU A 46 5.27 -4.40 0.63
N LYS A 47 4.13 -5.01 0.40
CA LYS A 47 3.88 -5.83 -0.78
C LYS A 47 2.45 -5.65 -1.27
N PHE A 48 2.33 -5.26 -2.54
CA PHE A 48 1.05 -5.30 -3.23
C PHE A 48 0.79 -6.71 -3.77
N ILE A 49 -0.43 -7.19 -3.56
CA ILE A 49 -0.92 -8.46 -4.08
C ILE A 49 -2.13 -8.15 -4.95
N VAL A 50 -2.07 -8.56 -6.21
CA VAL A 50 -3.19 -8.45 -7.14
C VAL A 50 -4.04 -9.71 -7.02
N LEU A 51 -5.29 -9.56 -6.56
CA LEU A 51 -6.29 -10.62 -6.66
C LEU A 51 -7.03 -10.52 -7.98
N LYS A 52 -6.93 -11.60 -8.77
CA LYS A 52 -7.76 -11.81 -9.94
C LYS A 52 -9.10 -12.40 -9.50
N LYS A 53 -10.17 -11.61 -9.53
CA LYS A 53 -11.53 -12.16 -9.45
C LYS A 53 -11.80 -13.00 -10.71
N LYS A 54 -12.21 -14.26 -10.52
CA LYS A 54 -12.65 -15.15 -11.59
C LYS A 54 -14.10 -14.83 -11.97
N GLU A 55 -14.41 -13.66 -12.51
CA GLU A 55 -15.74 -13.44 -13.13
C GLU A 55 -15.67 -12.72 -14.48
N LYS A 56 -16.53 -13.22 -15.38
CA LYS A 56 -16.53 -13.08 -16.84
C LYS A 56 -17.09 -11.74 -17.36
N THR A 57 -17.06 -10.67 -16.59
CA THR A 57 -17.55 -9.36 -17.05
C THR A 57 -16.39 -8.52 -17.57
N LYS A 58 -16.61 -7.82 -18.67
CA LYS A 58 -15.59 -7.09 -19.46
C LYS A 58 -14.88 -5.93 -18.73
N ASN A 59 -15.09 -5.80 -17.42
CA ASN A 59 -14.36 -4.89 -16.54
C ASN A 59 -13.54 -5.74 -15.57
N VAL A 60 -12.28 -5.97 -15.90
CA VAL A 60 -11.33 -6.65 -15.01
C VAL A 60 -11.05 -5.72 -13.83
N ALA A 61 -11.89 -5.76 -12.81
CA ALA A 61 -11.64 -5.10 -11.54
C ALA A 61 -10.49 -5.85 -10.85
N TYR A 62 -9.30 -5.25 -10.87
CA TYR A 62 -8.18 -5.74 -10.08
C TYR A 62 -8.42 -5.35 -8.62
N ASP A 63 -8.70 -6.33 -7.76
CA ASP A 63 -8.68 -6.10 -6.32
C ASP A 63 -7.19 -6.08 -5.90
N LEU A 64 -6.68 -4.89 -5.57
CA LEU A 64 -5.34 -4.71 -5.03
C LEU A 64 -5.41 -4.78 -3.51
N ILE A 65 -4.57 -5.63 -2.92
CA ILE A 65 -4.40 -5.72 -1.47
C ILE A 65 -2.99 -5.27 -1.12
N LEU A 66 -2.85 -4.40 -0.13
CA LEU A 66 -1.56 -3.99 0.43
C LEU A 66 -1.29 -4.78 1.70
N CYS A 67 -0.29 -5.63 1.66
CA CYS A 67 0.22 -6.32 2.84
C CYS A 67 1.47 -5.61 3.36
N TYR A 68 1.58 -5.49 4.66
CA TYR A 68 2.77 -4.92 5.29
C TYR A 68 3.11 -5.62 6.60
N CYS A 69 4.38 -5.57 6.98
CA CYS A 69 4.84 -6.15 8.23
C CYS A 69 5.70 -5.18 9.03
N SER A 70 5.60 -5.33 10.36
CA SER A 70 6.41 -4.63 11.35
C SER A 70 7.62 -5.48 11.76
N ARG A 71 8.67 -4.83 12.30
CA ARG A 71 9.80 -5.48 12.97
C ARG A 71 9.39 -6.45 14.08
N LYS A 72 8.21 -6.28 14.68
CA LYS A 72 7.68 -7.21 15.70
C LYS A 72 7.17 -8.53 15.12
N GLY A 73 7.18 -8.70 13.80
CA GLY A 73 6.70 -9.91 13.12
C GLY A 73 5.18 -9.92 12.86
N SER A 74 4.46 -8.86 13.21
CA SER A 74 3.05 -8.72 12.84
C SER A 74 2.90 -8.50 11.35
N ILE A 75 1.99 -9.22 10.71
CA ILE A 75 1.60 -9.04 9.31
C ILE A 75 0.19 -8.45 9.29
N ARG A 76 0.01 -7.36 8.57
CA ARG A 76 -1.26 -6.63 8.44
C ARG A 76 -1.64 -6.52 6.98
N ILE A 77 -2.94 -6.42 6.74
CA ILE A 77 -3.54 -6.41 5.40
C ILE A 77 -4.46 -5.19 5.32
N TRP A 78 -4.23 -4.35 4.33
CA TRP A 78 -5.06 -3.21 3.98
C TRP A 78 -5.73 -3.46 2.62
N ARG A 79 -7.02 -3.19 2.56
CA ARG A 79 -7.89 -3.42 1.40
C ARG A 79 -8.61 -2.13 1.02
#